data_AF-A0A9D9H0E3-F1
#
_entry.id   AF-A0A9D9H0E3-F1
#
_cell.length_a   1.000
_cell.length_b   1.000
_cell.length_c   1.000
_cell.angle_alpha   90.00
_cell.angle_beta   90.00
_cell.angle_gamma   90.00
#
_symmetry.space_group_name_H-M   'P 1'
#
loop_
_entity.id
_entity.type
_entity.pdbx_description
1 polymer ?
#
loop_
_entity_poly.entity_id
_entity_poly.type
_entity_poly.pdbx_seq_one_letter_code
_entity_poly.pdbx_strand_id
1 'polypeptide(L)' 'MKNYIEERAVEVATFIVSSNATVRETAKKFGISKSTVHKDITDRVK' A
#
# COMPACT_ATOMS: atom_id res chain seq x y z
N MET A 1 -17.82 4.12 0.04
CA MET A 1 -16.82 3.92 -1.03
C MET A 1 -15.40 4.43 -0.70
N LYS A 2 -15.15 5.26 0.32
CA LYS A 2 -13.77 5.69 0.65
C LYS A 2 -13.03 4.73 1.60
N ASN A 3 -13.75 4.03 2.46
CA ASN A 3 -13.18 3.16 3.49
C ASN A 3 -12.27 2.06 2.94
N TYR A 4 -12.61 1.45 1.79
CA TYR A 4 -11.81 0.36 1.20
C TYR A 4 -10.40 0.80 0.79
N ILE A 5 -10.21 2.09 0.46
CA ILE A 5 -8.91 2.61 0.03
C ILE A 5 -8.04 2.89 1.27
N GLU A 6 -8.65 3.41 2.34
CA GLU A 6 -7.98 3.65 3.61
C GLU A 6 -7.54 2.33 4.27
N GLU A 7 -8.44 1.34 4.32
CA GLU A 7 -8.12 -0.02 4.80
C GLU A 7 -6.96 -0.63 4.01
N ARG A 8 -6.97 -0.51 2.67
CA ARG A 8 -5.87 -0.99 1.83
C ARG A 8 -4.57 -0.26 2.11
N ALA A 9 -4.60 1.06 2.31
CA ALA A 9 -3.40 1.84 2.60
C ALA A 9 -2.75 1.40 3.92
N VAL A 10 -3.56 1.14 4.95
CA VAL A 10 -3.09 0.62 6.25
C VAL A 10 -2.52 -0.79 6.09
N GLU A 11 -3.18 -1.67 5.34
CA GLU A 11 -2.70 -3.04 5.11
C GLU A 11 -1.38 -3.06 4.35
N VAL A 12 -1.26 -2.25 3.29
CA VAL A 12 -0.04 -2.08 2.50
C VAL A 12 1.10 -1.52 3.35
N ALA A 13 0.84 -0.49 4.16
CA ALA A 13 1.85 0.09 5.04
C ALA A 13 2.32 -0.92 6.11
N THR A 14 1.37 -1.64 6.71
CA THR A 14 1.66 -2.69 7.70
C THR A 14 2.49 -3.82 7.09
N PHE A 15 2.18 -4.23 5.85
CA PHE A 15 2.94 -5.24 5.14
C PHE A 15 4.38 -4.79 4.84
N ILE A 16 4.56 -3.55 4.36
CA ILE A 16 5.88 -2.98 4.08
C ILE A 16 6.73 -2.95 5.35
N VAL A 17 6.18 -2.49 6.47
CA VAL A 17 6.92 -2.40 7.75
C VAL A 17 7.24 -3.79 8.32
N SER A 18 6.27 -4.70 8.34
CA SER A 18 6.45 -6.05 8.91
C SER A 18 7.39 -6.93 8.08
N SER A 19 7.33 -6.81 6.75
CA SER A 19 8.13 -7.64 5.83
C SER A 19 9.40 -6.95 5.33
N ASN A 20 9.62 -5.68 5.73
CA ASN A 20 10.64 -4.78 5.19
C ASN A 20 10.70 -4.78 3.65
N ALA A 21 9.52 -4.94 3.03
CA ALA A 21 9.37 -5.18 1.60
C ALA A 21 9.42 -3.87 0.81
N THR A 22 9.98 -3.91 -0.40
CA THR A 22 9.99 -2.74 -1.28
C THR A 22 8.60 -2.46 -1.85
N VAL A 23 8.37 -1.21 -2.28
CA VAL A 23 7.12 -0.79 -2.95
C VAL A 23 6.82 -1.67 -4.18
N ARG A 24 7.86 -2.10 -4.91
CA ARG A 24 7.71 -2.95 -6.10
C ARG A 24 7.28 -4.37 -5.74
N GLU A 25 7.80 -4.94 -4.66
CA GLU A 25 7.41 -6.27 -4.19
C GLU A 25 5.98 -6.26 -3.64
N THR A 26 5.64 -5.22 -2.89
CA THR A 26 4.29 -5.00 -2.37
C THR A 26 3.28 -4.85 -3.51
N ALA A 27 3.60 -4.07 -4.55
CA ALA A 27 2.77 -3.96 -5.75
C ALA A 27 2.48 -5.32 -6.40
N LYS A 28 3.52 -6.17 -6.55
CA LYS A 28 3.37 -7.53 -7.09
C LYS A 28 2.50 -8.41 -6.18
N LYS A 29 2.69 -8.33 -4.86
CA LYS A 29 1.96 -9.13 -3.87
C LYS A 29 0.47 -8.78 -3.82
N PHE A 30 0.14 -7.49 -3.85
CA PHE A 30 -1.23 -6.99 -3.78
C PHE A 30 -1.91 -6.88 -5.15
N GLY A 31 -1.22 -7.26 -6.24
CA GLY A 31 -1.79 -7.23 -7.60
C GLY A 31 -2.16 -5.81 -8.08
N ILE A 32 -1.51 -4.79 -7.53
CA ILE A 32 -1.77 -3.38 -7.85
C ILE A 32 -0.53 -2.73 -8.46
N SER A 33 -0.74 -1.62 -9.16
CA SER A 33 0.38 -0.91 -9.77
C SER A 33 1.30 -0.27 -8.71
N LYS A 34 2.58 -0.15 -9.03
CA LYS A 34 3.56 0.55 -8.18
C LYS A 34 3.10 1.97 -7.84
N SER A 35 2.52 2.69 -8.81
CA SER A 35 2.03 4.05 -8.59
C SER A 35 0.80 4.09 -7.67
N THR A 36 -0.04 3.05 -7.68
CA THR A 36 -1.14 2.90 -6.72
C THR A 36 -0.62 2.74 -5.30
N VAL A 37 0.37 1.86 -5.10
CA VAL A 37 1.02 1.68 -3.78
C VAL A 37 1.65 2.98 -3.30
N HIS A 38 2.34 3.72 -4.18
CA HIS A 38 2.91 5.02 -3.83
C HIS A 38 1.84 6.03 -3.40
N LYS A 39 0.74 6.15 -4.13
CA LYS A 39 -0.35 7.04 -3.73
C LYS A 39 -0.98 6.62 -2.40
N ASP A 40 -1.12 5.30 -2.18
CA ASP A 40 -1.65 4.77 -0.92
C ASP A 40 -0.76 5.15 0.28
N ILE A 41 0.55 4.99 0.18
CA ILE A 41 1.48 5.29 1.28
C ILE A 41 1.81 6.78 1.43
N THR A 42 1.78 7.58 0.34
CA THR A 42 2.18 8.99 0.36
C THR A 42 1.01 9.94 0.59
N ASP A 43 -0.14 9.69 -0.02
CA ASP A 43 -1.27 10.64 0.01
C ASP A 43 -2.36 10.24 1.02
N ARG A 44 -2.43 8.95 1.39
CA ARG A 44 -3.57 8.38 2.12
C ARG A 44 -3.24 7.91 3.53
N VAL A 45 -1.97 7.82 3.89
CA VAL A 45 -1.49 7.66 5.27
C VAL A 45 -1.18 9.06 5.81
N LYS A 46 -2.20 9.78 6.25
CA LYS A 46 -2.08 11.04 7.00
C LYS A 46 -2.62 10.85 8.40
#